data_AF-A0A672FTF4-F1
#
_entry.id   AF-A0A672FTF4-F1
#
_cell.length_a   1.000
_cell.length_b   1.000
_cell.length_c   1.000
_cell.angle_alpha   90.00
_cell.angle_beta   90.00
_cell.angle_gamma   90.00
#
_symmetry.space_group_name_H-M   'P 1'
#
loop_
_entity.id
_entity.type
_entity.pdbx_description
1 polymer ?
#
loop_
_entity_poly.entity_id
_entity_poly.type
_entity_poly.pdbx_seq_one_letter_code
_entity_poly.pdbx_strand_id
1 'polypeptide(L)'
;MLVTASDDFCISCFVSQKRCYAAARRIDALTEPLGGLKPATAAPLTPQNVQVSKLPNGLVIASLENNSPLSSVGVFVKAGSRYETMENQGVTHVLRLAANLTTKGASAFKLCRSLEAVGGSLSVTSSREAMVYSADCLRKDIDSLLEFLVSVTTTQEFRPWEVHELTTRVKIDKALAEQCPQISVVETLHAAAYKSGLSNSLYCPDYMVGRVSSEQLHSFVEDTFTSSRMALVGLGVKHSVLRQVGEGLLSARSGSGAPVAQSLYRGGELRLHNNDDLVHALIASEGGVMGTAEANAFTVLQRILGAGPHVKRGSGLSSKLNQGIAKATAKPFDEPSEGGVPDVFGDV
;
A
#
# COMPACT_ATOMS: atom_id res chain seq x y z
N MET A 1 -9.83 74.03 -3.09
CA MET A 1 -11.31 73.99 -3.01
C MET A 1 -11.67 72.95 -1.95
N LEU A 2 -12.49 73.23 -0.92
CA LEU A 2 -13.89 73.70 -0.94
C LEU A 2 -14.83 72.60 -1.49
N VAL A 3 -15.89 72.14 -0.79
CA VAL A 3 -16.32 72.50 0.58
C VAL A 3 -17.20 71.40 1.25
N THR A 4 -17.27 71.49 2.59
CA THR A 4 -18.09 70.81 3.64
C THR A 4 -19.34 69.96 3.36
N ALA A 5 -19.45 68.87 4.14
CA ALA A 5 -20.64 68.40 4.87
C ALA A 5 -20.15 67.50 6.05
N SER A 6 -20.62 67.46 7.32
CA SER A 6 -21.58 68.24 8.14
C SER A 6 -23.05 68.29 7.69
N ASP A 7 -24.07 67.87 8.45
CA ASP A 7 -24.17 67.17 9.77
C ASP A 7 -25.25 66.04 9.65
N ASP A 8 -25.78 65.28 10.62
CA ASP A 8 -26.01 65.48 12.07
C ASP A 8 -26.42 64.12 12.76
N PHE A 9 -26.81 64.19 14.04
CA PHE A 9 -27.45 63.18 14.90
C PHE A 9 -26.60 62.02 15.46
N CYS A 10 -26.01 62.27 16.63
CA CYS A 10 -25.54 61.25 17.56
C CYS A 10 -26.70 60.70 18.43
N ILE A 11 -26.85 59.38 18.53
CA ILE A 11 -27.60 58.71 19.61
C ILE A 11 -26.62 57.83 20.39
N SER A 12 -26.44 58.15 21.67
CA SER A 12 -25.39 57.59 22.52
C SER A 12 -25.76 56.23 23.13
N CYS A 13 -25.64 55.15 22.35
CA CYS A 13 -25.60 53.80 22.91
C CYS A 13 -24.32 53.60 23.74
N PHE A 14 -24.49 53.37 25.04
CA PHE A 14 -23.41 53.22 26.03
C PHE A 14 -22.71 51.85 25.90
N VAL A 15 -21.98 51.63 24.80
CA VAL A 15 -21.23 50.39 24.57
C VAL A 15 -20.03 50.35 25.52
N SER A 16 -20.19 49.59 26.61
CA SER A 16 -19.11 49.29 27.54
C SER A 16 -17.95 48.63 26.78
N GLN A 17 -16.83 49.35 26.64
CA GLN A 17 -15.60 48.80 26.06
C GLN A 17 -14.94 47.81 27.02
N LYS A 18 -15.59 46.65 27.22
CA LYS A 18 -14.91 45.45 27.69
C LYS A 18 -13.95 45.02 26.59
N ARG A 19 -12.74 45.59 26.61
CA ARG A 19 -11.59 45.02 25.91
C ARG A 19 -11.42 43.60 26.42
N CYS A 20 -11.90 42.63 25.66
CA CYS A 20 -11.58 41.23 25.85
C CYS A 20 -10.12 41.02 25.49
N TYR A 21 -9.23 41.44 26.40
CA TYR A 21 -7.88 40.94 26.44
C TYR A 21 -8.00 39.42 26.52
N ALA A 22 -7.68 38.74 25.43
CA ALA A 22 -7.43 37.31 25.45
C ALA A 22 -6.23 37.11 26.38
N ALA A 23 -6.51 36.89 27.66
CA ALA A 23 -5.49 36.59 28.64
C ALA A 23 -4.77 35.35 28.12
N ALA A 24 -3.51 35.52 27.71
CA ALA A 24 -2.64 34.41 27.38
C ALA A 24 -2.54 33.57 28.64
N ARG A 25 -3.35 32.52 28.74
CA ARG A 25 -3.20 31.49 29.74
C ARG A 25 -1.75 31.06 29.62
N ARG A 26 -1.00 31.16 30.72
CA ARG A 26 0.25 30.42 30.83
C ARG A 26 -0.17 28.97 30.65
N ILE A 27 0.13 28.42 29.49
CA ILE A 27 0.22 26.98 29.32
C ILE A 27 1.42 26.61 30.19
N ASP A 28 1.20 25.75 31.18
CA ASP A 28 2.25 25.34 32.10
C ASP A 28 3.43 24.80 31.30
N ALA A 29 4.66 25.03 31.78
CA ALA A 29 5.84 24.62 31.05
C ALA A 29 5.81 23.11 30.80
N LEU A 30 6.28 22.64 29.64
CA LEU A 30 6.27 21.21 29.27
C LEU A 30 7.09 20.31 30.22
N THR A 31 7.80 20.90 31.18
CA THR A 31 8.48 20.26 32.31
C THR A 31 7.54 19.91 33.48
N GLU A 32 6.33 20.47 33.52
CA GLU A 32 5.33 20.27 34.58
C GLU A 32 4.14 19.46 34.04
N PRO A 33 3.59 18.51 34.81
CA PRO A 33 2.47 17.68 34.37
C PRO A 33 1.17 18.49 34.30
N LEU A 34 0.52 18.49 33.14
CA LEU A 34 -0.69 19.29 32.90
C LEU A 34 -1.80 19.01 33.92
N GLY A 35 -2.17 20.04 34.68
CA GLY A 35 -3.11 19.93 35.79
C GLY A 35 -4.48 19.38 35.38
N GLY A 36 -4.99 18.41 36.16
CA GLY A 36 -6.33 17.84 35.98
C GLY A 36 -6.40 16.57 35.11
N LEU A 37 -5.31 16.17 34.44
CA LEU A 37 -5.25 14.86 33.78
C LEU A 37 -5.03 13.74 34.81
N LYS A 38 -6.00 12.82 34.93
CA LYS A 38 -5.85 11.62 35.75
C LYS A 38 -5.02 10.57 34.99
N PRO A 39 -3.88 10.08 35.52
CA PRO A 39 -3.12 9.02 34.87
C PRO A 39 -3.96 7.74 34.81
N ALA A 40 -4.01 7.12 33.63
CA ALA A 40 -4.71 5.85 33.43
C ALA A 40 -3.85 4.70 33.98
N THR A 41 -4.37 3.98 34.97
CA THR A 41 -3.71 2.76 35.47
C THR A 41 -3.76 1.68 34.40
N ALA A 42 -2.62 1.40 33.76
CA ALA A 42 -2.52 0.35 32.75
C ALA A 42 -2.75 -1.02 33.41
N ALA A 43 -3.86 -1.67 33.07
CA ALA A 43 -4.10 -3.06 33.44
C ALA A 43 -3.13 -3.98 32.66
N PRO A 44 -2.70 -5.13 33.23
CA PRO A 44 -1.86 -6.09 32.52
C PRO A 44 -2.61 -6.62 31.29
N LEU A 45 -2.07 -6.31 30.10
CA LEU A 45 -2.67 -6.65 28.82
C LEU A 45 -2.39 -8.13 28.50
N THR A 46 -3.43 -8.94 28.34
CA THR A 46 -3.27 -10.34 27.92
C THR A 46 -3.01 -10.40 26.42
N PRO A 47 -2.02 -11.20 25.96
CA PRO A 47 -1.84 -11.45 24.54
C PRO A 47 -3.01 -12.28 24.02
N GLN A 48 -3.66 -11.82 22.96
CA GLN A 48 -4.71 -12.58 22.28
C GLN A 48 -4.13 -13.31 21.07
N ASN A 49 -4.64 -14.50 20.79
CA ASN A 49 -4.32 -15.23 19.58
C ASN A 49 -5.06 -14.64 18.37
N VAL A 50 -4.51 -14.83 17.17
CA VAL A 50 -5.17 -14.46 15.92
C VAL A 50 -6.48 -15.25 15.78
N GLN A 51 -7.59 -14.55 15.59
CA GLN A 51 -8.89 -15.15 15.31
C GLN A 51 -9.13 -15.13 13.81
N VAL A 52 -9.30 -16.31 13.19
CA VAL A 52 -9.60 -16.46 11.77
C VAL A 52 -10.97 -17.11 11.61
N SER A 53 -11.82 -16.51 10.79
CA SER A 53 -13.09 -17.10 10.35
C SER A 53 -13.21 -17.02 8.82
N LYS A 54 -14.08 -17.86 8.25
CA LYS A 54 -14.39 -17.86 6.82
C LYS A 54 -15.90 -17.72 6.65
N LEU A 55 -16.33 -16.75 5.85
CA LEU A 55 -17.73 -16.53 5.53
C LEU A 55 -18.23 -17.56 4.50
N PRO A 56 -19.56 -17.82 4.44
CA PRO A 56 -20.13 -18.69 3.40
C PRO A 56 -19.79 -18.22 1.97
N ASN A 57 -19.62 -16.91 1.77
CA ASN A 57 -19.23 -16.31 0.50
C ASN A 57 -17.76 -16.57 0.09
N GLY A 58 -17.00 -17.34 0.88
CA GLY A 58 -15.59 -17.66 0.64
C GLY A 58 -14.59 -16.69 1.27
N LEU A 59 -15.01 -15.47 1.64
CA LEU A 59 -14.17 -14.44 2.25
C LEU A 59 -13.49 -14.95 3.54
N VAL A 60 -12.18 -14.73 3.65
CA VAL A 60 -11.43 -14.99 4.89
C VAL A 60 -11.38 -13.70 5.73
N ILE A 61 -11.64 -13.80 7.02
CA ILE A 61 -11.55 -12.68 7.97
C ILE A 61 -10.56 -13.07 9.08
N ALA A 62 -9.48 -12.30 9.21
CA ALA A 62 -8.49 -12.47 10.27
C ALA A 62 -8.45 -11.23 11.17
N SER A 63 -8.31 -11.42 12.48
CA SER A 63 -8.18 -10.31 13.42
C SER A 63 -7.23 -10.62 14.57
N LEU A 64 -6.41 -9.65 14.95
CA LEU A 64 -5.53 -9.73 16.12
C LEU A 64 -5.73 -8.50 17.01
N GLU A 65 -6.12 -8.73 18.25
CA GLU A 65 -6.20 -7.69 19.27
C GLU A 65 -4.80 -7.40 19.83
N ASN A 66 -4.28 -6.21 19.56
CA ASN A 66 -2.95 -5.76 19.98
C ASN A 66 -2.99 -4.76 21.16
N ASN A 67 -4.19 -4.34 21.60
CA ASN A 67 -4.41 -3.32 22.63
C ASN A 67 -3.75 -1.95 22.34
N SER A 68 -3.38 -1.68 21.09
CA SER A 68 -2.83 -0.40 20.63
C SER A 68 -3.91 0.69 20.62
N PRO A 69 -3.54 1.99 20.80
CA PRO A 69 -4.42 3.12 20.49
C PRO A 69 -4.63 3.32 18.97
N LEU A 70 -3.77 2.73 18.13
CA LEU A 70 -3.88 2.71 16.67
C LEU A 70 -4.41 1.36 16.18
N SER A 71 -5.34 1.41 15.24
CA SER A 71 -5.90 0.26 14.54
C SER A 71 -5.50 0.32 13.06
N SER A 72 -5.24 -0.85 12.46
CA SER A 72 -4.86 -1.00 11.05
C SER A 72 -5.71 -2.09 10.43
N VAL A 73 -6.26 -1.85 9.24
CA VAL A 73 -7.09 -2.83 8.52
C VAL A 73 -6.67 -2.88 7.06
N GLY A 74 -6.39 -4.09 6.57
CA GLY A 74 -6.05 -4.37 5.19
C GLY A 74 -7.09 -5.25 4.51
N VAL A 75 -7.50 -4.90 3.29
CA VAL A 75 -8.14 -5.83 2.35
C VAL A 75 -7.08 -6.32 1.38
N PHE A 76 -6.80 -7.61 1.43
CA PHE A 76 -5.85 -8.30 0.56
C PHE A 76 -6.64 -9.00 -0.55
N VAL A 77 -6.38 -8.64 -1.81
CA VAL A 77 -7.03 -9.22 -2.99
C VAL A 77 -5.98 -10.00 -3.78
N LYS A 78 -6.26 -11.25 -4.15
CA LYS A 78 -5.45 -12.00 -5.13
C LYS A 78 -5.67 -11.45 -6.55
N ALA A 79 -4.99 -10.33 -6.81
CA ALA A 79 -4.98 -9.51 -8.01
C ALA A 79 -3.57 -8.93 -8.19
N GLY A 80 -3.11 -8.67 -9.41
CA GLY A 80 -1.74 -8.17 -9.67
C GLY A 80 -1.32 -8.44 -11.11
N SER A 81 -0.09 -8.09 -11.49
CA SER A 81 0.35 -8.20 -12.89
C SER A 81 0.28 -9.63 -13.45
N ARG A 82 0.38 -10.68 -12.60
CA ARG A 82 0.17 -12.10 -12.98
C ARG A 82 -1.21 -12.38 -13.60
N TYR A 83 -2.20 -11.54 -13.31
CA TYR A 83 -3.59 -11.66 -13.77
C TYR A 83 -3.90 -10.82 -15.02
N GLU A 84 -2.95 -10.03 -15.53
CA GLU A 84 -3.15 -9.21 -16.73
C GLU A 84 -3.05 -10.03 -18.03
N THR A 85 -3.97 -9.79 -18.96
CA THR A 85 -3.88 -10.27 -20.34
C THR A 85 -2.97 -9.36 -21.16
N MET A 86 -2.53 -9.83 -22.34
CA MET A 86 -1.69 -9.04 -23.26
C MET A 86 -2.37 -7.72 -23.73
N GLU A 87 -3.69 -7.65 -23.67
CA GLU A 87 -4.50 -6.48 -24.03
C GLU A 87 -4.68 -5.49 -22.87
N ASN A 88 -4.54 -5.97 -21.63
CA ASN A 88 -4.77 -5.25 -20.38
C ASN A 88 -3.47 -5.04 -19.57
N GLN A 89 -2.31 -5.01 -20.22
CA GLN A 89 -1.02 -4.81 -19.54
C GLN A 89 -0.92 -3.42 -18.91
N GLY A 90 -0.52 -3.37 -17.64
CA GLY A 90 -0.42 -2.14 -16.85
C GLY A 90 -1.75 -1.64 -16.26
N VAL A 91 -2.86 -2.38 -16.40
CA VAL A 91 -4.14 -2.03 -15.78
C VAL A 91 -4.03 -2.03 -14.25
N THR A 92 -3.28 -2.96 -13.65
CA THR A 92 -3.03 -3.01 -12.20
C THR A 92 -2.21 -1.82 -11.68
N HIS A 93 -1.27 -1.32 -12.49
CA HIS A 93 -0.54 -0.09 -12.18
C HIS A 93 -1.50 1.12 -12.13
N VAL A 94 -2.36 1.26 -13.14
CA VAL A 94 -3.37 2.33 -13.17
C VAL A 94 -4.35 2.17 -12.01
N LEU A 95 -4.77 0.94 -11.69
CA LEU A 95 -5.69 0.62 -10.60
C LEU A 95 -5.12 0.97 -9.21
N ARG A 96 -3.81 0.75 -8.97
CA ARG A 96 -3.13 1.24 -7.75
C ARG A 96 -3.28 2.76 -7.62
N LEU A 97 -2.98 3.51 -8.69
CA LEU A 97 -3.05 4.97 -8.70
C LEU A 97 -4.50 5.50 -8.68
N ALA A 98 -5.47 4.68 -9.11
CA ALA A 98 -6.90 4.98 -9.14
C ALA A 98 -7.61 4.78 -7.80
N ALA A 99 -6.98 4.17 -6.79
CA ALA A 99 -7.65 3.82 -5.53
C ALA A 99 -8.26 5.02 -4.76
N ASN A 100 -7.68 6.22 -4.91
CA ASN A 100 -8.17 7.45 -4.27
C ASN A 100 -9.06 8.31 -5.21
N LEU A 101 -9.60 7.72 -6.29
CA LEU A 101 -10.58 8.36 -7.18
C LEU A 101 -12.02 8.27 -6.65
N THR A 102 -12.99 8.73 -7.43
CA THR A 102 -14.41 8.67 -7.07
C THR A 102 -14.92 7.22 -6.96
N THR A 103 -15.75 6.99 -5.94
CA THR A 103 -16.53 5.77 -5.72
C THR A 103 -18.02 6.11 -5.72
N LYS A 104 -18.88 5.09 -5.90
CA LYS A 104 -20.34 5.27 -5.97
C LYS A 104 -20.95 5.89 -4.70
N GLY A 105 -20.27 5.79 -3.54
CA GLY A 105 -20.70 6.41 -2.27
C GLY A 105 -19.98 7.71 -1.88
N ALA A 106 -18.86 8.04 -2.55
CA ALA A 106 -18.06 9.23 -2.22
C ALA A 106 -17.17 9.69 -3.38
N SER A 107 -17.20 10.99 -3.68
CA SER A 107 -16.20 11.61 -4.55
C SER A 107 -14.80 11.56 -3.94
N ALA A 108 -13.76 11.59 -4.79
CA ALA A 108 -12.37 11.66 -4.34
C ALA A 108 -12.13 12.74 -3.27
N PHE A 109 -12.73 13.93 -3.43
CA PHE A 109 -12.67 15.01 -2.44
C PHE A 109 -13.30 14.64 -1.10
N LYS A 110 -14.46 13.98 -1.09
CA LYS A 110 -15.11 13.49 0.16
C LYS A 110 -14.22 12.44 0.84
N LEU A 111 -13.68 11.48 0.08
CA LEU A 111 -12.79 10.45 0.63
C LEU A 111 -11.56 11.06 1.30
N CYS A 112 -10.80 11.91 0.58
CA CYS A 112 -9.64 12.60 1.14
C CYS A 112 -10.00 13.42 2.38
N ARG A 113 -11.07 14.23 2.31
CA ARG A 113 -11.40 15.14 3.41
C ARG A 113 -11.97 14.42 4.66
N SER A 114 -12.67 13.30 4.48
CA SER A 114 -13.10 12.47 5.61
C SER A 114 -11.92 11.70 6.24
N LEU A 115 -10.98 11.22 5.44
CA LEU A 115 -9.76 10.56 5.91
C LEU A 115 -8.87 11.54 6.71
N GLU A 116 -8.68 12.76 6.20
CA GLU A 116 -8.01 13.87 6.90
C GLU A 116 -8.70 14.21 8.23
N ALA A 117 -10.04 14.26 8.25
CA ALA A 117 -10.80 14.62 9.45
C ALA A 117 -10.73 13.55 10.56
N VAL A 118 -10.53 12.28 10.18
CA VAL A 118 -10.23 11.17 11.10
C VAL A 118 -8.75 11.14 11.52
N GLY A 119 -7.86 11.80 10.76
CA GLY A 119 -6.42 11.69 10.93
C GLY A 119 -5.88 10.31 10.54
N GLY A 120 -6.57 9.61 9.65
CA GLY A 120 -6.17 8.29 9.15
C GLY A 120 -5.29 8.37 7.90
N SER A 121 -4.71 7.24 7.52
CA SER A 121 -3.98 7.05 6.26
C SER A 121 -4.57 5.88 5.46
N LEU A 122 -4.70 6.05 4.15
CA LEU A 122 -5.11 5.02 3.20
C LEU A 122 -3.99 4.85 2.17
N SER A 123 -3.56 3.60 2.00
CA SER A 123 -2.43 3.20 1.17
C SER A 123 -2.81 2.00 0.31
N VAL A 124 -2.29 1.93 -0.91
CA VAL A 124 -2.53 0.80 -1.81
C VAL A 124 -1.23 0.35 -2.46
N THR A 125 -0.92 -0.93 -2.28
CA THR A 125 0.28 -1.59 -2.80
C THR A 125 -0.13 -2.69 -3.76
N SER A 126 0.53 -2.78 -4.91
CA SER A 126 0.31 -3.81 -5.93
C SER A 126 1.60 -4.61 -6.15
N SER A 127 1.55 -5.93 -5.92
CA SER A 127 2.60 -6.86 -6.33
C SER A 127 2.21 -7.60 -7.61
N ARG A 128 3.01 -8.59 -8.01
CA ARG A 128 2.66 -9.52 -9.10
C ARG A 128 1.40 -10.32 -8.81
N GLU A 129 1.12 -10.63 -7.55
CA GLU A 129 0.10 -11.60 -7.15
C GLU A 129 -1.00 -11.09 -6.21
N ALA A 130 -0.73 -10.00 -5.48
CA ALA A 130 -1.67 -9.42 -4.53
C ALA A 130 -1.75 -7.89 -4.64
N MET A 131 -2.96 -7.35 -4.51
CA MET A 131 -3.23 -5.93 -4.29
C MET A 131 -3.75 -5.77 -2.86
N VAL A 132 -3.10 -4.89 -2.10
CA VAL A 132 -3.38 -4.66 -0.68
C VAL A 132 -3.87 -3.23 -0.51
N TYR A 133 -5.09 -3.09 -0.02
CA TYR A 133 -5.70 -1.83 0.37
C TYR A 133 -5.61 -1.72 1.89
N SER A 134 -4.66 -0.93 2.41
CA SER A 134 -4.38 -0.80 3.85
C SER A 134 -4.74 0.57 4.38
N ALA A 135 -5.54 0.59 5.44
CA ALA A 135 -6.04 1.81 6.08
C ALA A 135 -5.77 1.79 7.60
N ASP A 136 -5.18 2.87 8.11
CA ASP A 136 -4.79 3.03 9.51
C ASP A 136 -5.49 4.25 10.14
N CYS A 137 -5.89 4.15 11.41
CA CYS A 137 -6.44 5.28 12.17
C CYS A 137 -6.31 5.10 13.69
N LEU A 138 -6.78 6.10 14.44
CA LEU A 138 -7.06 5.92 15.86
C LEU A 138 -8.22 4.94 16.07
N ARG A 139 -8.08 4.08 17.07
CA ARG A 139 -9.01 2.99 17.38
C ARG A 139 -10.47 3.40 17.65
N LYS A 140 -10.74 4.69 17.91
CA LYS A 140 -12.09 5.22 18.15
C LYS A 140 -12.89 5.42 16.87
N ASP A 141 -12.20 5.66 15.76
CA ASP A 141 -12.76 6.20 14.52
C ASP A 141 -12.77 5.14 13.40
N ILE A 142 -12.46 3.89 13.77
CA ILE A 142 -12.27 2.75 12.87
C ILE A 142 -13.53 2.37 12.10
N ASP A 143 -14.71 2.54 12.69
CA ASP A 143 -15.98 2.20 12.03
C ASP A 143 -16.22 3.10 10.80
N SER A 144 -15.83 4.38 10.87
CA SER A 144 -15.84 5.32 9.74
C SER A 144 -14.81 4.94 8.68
N LEU A 145 -13.61 4.52 9.09
CA LEU A 145 -12.54 4.11 8.16
C LEU A 145 -12.92 2.85 7.38
N LEU A 146 -13.60 1.89 8.03
CA LEU A 146 -14.08 0.65 7.42
C LEU A 146 -15.08 0.91 6.28
N GLU A 147 -15.95 1.92 6.41
CA GLU A 147 -16.86 2.33 5.32
C GLU A 147 -16.07 2.80 4.08
N PHE A 148 -15.04 3.64 4.28
CA PHE A 148 -14.22 4.16 3.18
C PHE A 148 -13.34 3.08 2.54
N LEU A 149 -12.71 2.22 3.34
CA LEU A 149 -11.89 1.10 2.86
C LEU A 149 -12.71 0.13 2.01
N VAL A 150 -13.94 -0.20 2.44
CA VAL A 150 -14.89 -0.96 1.62
C VAL A 150 -15.22 -0.21 0.35
N SER A 151 -15.64 1.06 0.44
CA SER A 151 -16.10 1.82 -0.72
C SER A 151 -15.04 1.92 -1.82
N VAL A 152 -13.77 2.10 -1.42
CA VAL A 152 -12.58 2.11 -2.27
C VAL A 152 -12.24 0.72 -2.84
N THR A 153 -12.66 -0.38 -2.21
CA THR A 153 -12.35 -1.73 -2.69
C THR A 153 -13.47 -2.33 -3.56
N THR A 154 -14.74 -2.09 -3.24
CA THR A 154 -15.88 -2.76 -3.91
C THR A 154 -16.74 -1.86 -4.80
N THR A 155 -16.69 -0.54 -4.63
CA THR A 155 -17.59 0.41 -5.33
C THR A 155 -16.85 1.53 -6.08
N GLN A 156 -15.68 1.22 -6.60
CA GLN A 156 -14.90 2.06 -7.52
C GLN A 156 -15.74 2.50 -8.74
N GLU A 157 -15.53 3.73 -9.22
CA GLU A 157 -16.24 4.31 -10.38
C GLU A 157 -15.24 5.03 -11.31
N PHE A 158 -14.80 4.36 -12.37
CA PHE A 158 -13.72 4.86 -13.23
C PHE A 158 -14.26 5.86 -14.26
N ARG A 159 -14.28 7.14 -13.89
CA ARG A 159 -14.71 8.23 -14.77
C ARG A 159 -13.64 8.51 -15.84
N PRO A 160 -13.99 8.58 -17.15
CA PRO A 160 -12.99 8.71 -18.22
C PRO A 160 -12.04 9.91 -18.06
N TRP A 161 -12.52 11.04 -17.51
CA TRP A 161 -11.68 12.21 -17.25
C TRP A 161 -10.71 12.00 -16.07
N GLU A 162 -11.18 11.38 -14.96
CA GLU A 162 -10.32 11.04 -13.82
C GLU A 162 -9.23 10.03 -14.23
N VAL A 163 -9.58 9.02 -15.06
CA VAL A 163 -8.62 8.07 -15.63
C VAL A 163 -7.63 8.74 -16.58
N HIS A 164 -8.07 9.70 -17.40
CA HIS A 164 -7.18 10.45 -18.28
C HIS A 164 -6.14 11.25 -17.50
N GLU A 165 -6.54 11.93 -16.41
CA GLU A 165 -5.62 12.66 -15.52
C GLU A 165 -4.56 11.77 -14.85
N LEU A 166 -4.89 10.51 -14.53
CA LEU A 166 -3.91 9.54 -14.02
C LEU A 166 -2.75 9.28 -14.98
N THR A 167 -2.90 9.49 -16.29
CA THR A 167 -1.83 9.28 -17.28
C THR A 167 -0.55 10.03 -16.93
N THR A 168 -0.66 11.23 -16.36
CA THR A 168 0.50 12.02 -15.91
C THR A 168 1.16 11.41 -14.67
N ARG A 169 0.38 10.86 -13.73
CA ARG A 169 0.90 10.15 -12.55
C ARG A 169 1.59 8.85 -12.93
N VAL A 170 1.01 8.06 -13.85
CA VAL A 170 1.61 6.82 -14.39
C VAL A 170 3.00 7.08 -14.98
N LYS A 171 3.15 8.17 -15.74
CA LYS A 171 4.45 8.59 -16.31
C LYS A 171 5.47 8.96 -15.24
N ILE A 172 5.06 9.69 -14.20
CA ILE A 172 5.95 10.10 -13.10
C ILE A 172 6.37 8.89 -12.25
N ASP A 173 5.44 8.04 -11.85
CA ASP A 173 5.70 6.84 -11.04
C ASP A 173 6.64 5.88 -11.77
N LYS A 174 6.41 5.65 -13.08
CA LYS A 174 7.35 4.91 -13.94
C LYS A 174 8.73 5.59 -14.04
N ALA A 175 8.79 6.89 -14.32
CA ALA A 175 10.08 7.59 -14.46
C ALA A 175 10.89 7.64 -13.16
N LEU A 176 10.23 7.53 -11.99
CA LEU A 176 10.90 7.34 -10.69
C LEU A 176 11.41 5.90 -10.52
N ALA A 177 10.67 4.89 -10.98
CA ALA A 177 11.12 3.51 -10.98
C ALA A 177 12.33 3.28 -11.91
N GLU A 178 12.36 3.94 -13.07
CA GLU A 178 13.49 3.90 -14.02
C GLU A 178 14.77 4.55 -13.46
N GLN A 179 14.66 5.48 -12.50
CA GLN A 179 15.80 6.05 -11.78
C GLN A 179 16.39 5.11 -10.71
N CYS A 180 15.71 4.01 -10.38
CA CYS A 180 16.17 3.02 -9.40
C CYS A 180 16.65 1.74 -10.14
N PRO A 181 17.96 1.58 -10.41
CA PRO A 181 18.46 0.44 -11.18
C PRO A 181 18.16 -0.91 -10.52
N GLN A 182 18.00 -0.96 -9.19
CA GLN A 182 17.54 -2.14 -8.45
C GLN A 182 16.18 -2.63 -8.96
N ILE A 183 15.21 -1.73 -9.14
CA ILE A 183 13.87 -2.05 -9.64
C ILE A 183 13.97 -2.52 -11.09
N SER A 184 14.72 -1.79 -11.92
CA SER A 184 14.91 -2.12 -13.34
C SER A 184 15.49 -3.54 -13.54
N VAL A 185 16.50 -3.94 -12.76
CA VAL A 185 17.10 -5.28 -12.88
C VAL A 185 16.18 -6.38 -12.31
N VAL A 186 15.39 -6.13 -11.27
CA VAL A 186 14.37 -7.08 -10.78
C VAL A 186 13.27 -7.31 -11.83
N GLU A 187 12.73 -6.25 -12.42
CA GLU A 187 11.72 -6.37 -13.49
C GLU A 187 12.28 -7.11 -14.72
N THR A 188 13.52 -6.78 -15.11
CA THR A 188 14.27 -7.45 -16.18
C THR A 188 14.48 -8.94 -15.88
N LEU A 189 14.77 -9.30 -14.63
CA LEU A 189 14.95 -10.68 -14.18
C LEU A 189 13.66 -11.50 -14.29
N HIS A 190 12.51 -10.97 -13.83
CA HIS A 190 11.23 -11.67 -13.98
C HIS A 190 10.83 -11.86 -15.45
N ALA A 191 11.06 -10.84 -16.29
CA ALA A 191 10.82 -10.91 -17.73
C ALA A 191 11.74 -11.91 -18.47
N ALA A 192 12.94 -12.18 -17.93
CA ALA A 192 13.86 -13.20 -18.46
C ALA A 192 13.57 -14.62 -17.94
N ALA A 193 13.13 -14.75 -16.68
CA ALA A 193 12.91 -16.04 -16.01
C ALA A 193 11.59 -16.74 -16.41
N TYR A 194 10.55 -15.96 -16.72
CA TYR A 194 9.19 -16.41 -17.03
C TYR A 194 8.75 -15.98 -18.43
N LYS A 195 7.72 -16.64 -18.99
CA LYS A 195 7.16 -16.30 -20.32
C LYS A 195 5.67 -15.90 -20.32
N SER A 196 4.99 -16.03 -19.18
CA SER A 196 3.60 -15.63 -18.98
C SER A 196 3.32 -15.46 -17.48
N GLY A 197 2.33 -14.64 -17.13
CA GLY A 197 1.93 -14.41 -15.74
C GLY A 197 3.00 -13.61 -14.99
N LEU A 198 3.86 -14.28 -14.21
CA LEU A 198 4.93 -13.64 -13.43
C LEU A 198 5.93 -12.80 -14.27
N SER A 199 6.00 -13.02 -15.58
CA SER A 199 6.78 -12.20 -16.52
C SER A 199 6.24 -10.79 -16.72
N ASN A 200 4.97 -10.52 -16.37
CA ASN A 200 4.36 -9.21 -16.53
C ASN A 200 4.99 -8.21 -15.53
N SER A 201 5.32 -7.01 -16.02
CA SER A 201 5.88 -5.94 -15.18
C SER A 201 4.83 -5.40 -14.20
N LEU A 202 5.28 -4.86 -13.06
CA LEU A 202 4.43 -4.03 -12.19
C LEU A 202 4.09 -2.68 -12.83
N TYR A 203 4.85 -2.25 -13.84
CA TYR A 203 4.72 -0.93 -14.47
C TYR A 203 4.08 -1.03 -15.85
N CYS A 204 3.34 0.03 -16.20
CA CYS A 204 2.59 0.11 -17.46
C CYS A 204 3.56 0.35 -18.64
N PRO A 205 3.53 -0.47 -19.71
CA PRO A 205 4.42 -0.31 -20.85
C PRO A 205 4.02 0.91 -21.69
N ASP A 206 4.99 1.57 -22.35
CA ASP A 206 4.80 2.90 -22.94
C ASP A 206 3.68 3.00 -23.98
N TYR A 207 3.43 1.91 -24.70
CA TYR A 207 2.36 1.84 -25.69
C TYR A 207 0.95 1.73 -25.08
N MET A 208 0.83 1.41 -23.79
CA MET A 208 -0.42 1.38 -23.01
C MET A 208 -0.65 2.64 -22.17
N VAL A 209 0.39 3.45 -21.93
CA VAL A 209 0.31 4.68 -21.12
C VAL A 209 -0.65 5.68 -21.78
N GLY A 210 -1.80 5.90 -21.14
CA GLY A 210 -2.89 6.75 -21.67
C GLY A 210 -3.83 6.05 -22.67
N ARG A 211 -3.69 4.74 -22.88
CA ARG A 211 -4.65 3.90 -23.64
C ARG A 211 -5.55 3.04 -22.76
N VAL A 212 -5.15 2.76 -21.52
CA VAL A 212 -5.97 2.04 -20.54
C VAL A 212 -7.31 2.75 -20.34
N SER A 213 -8.41 2.08 -20.65
CA SER A 213 -9.76 2.63 -20.55
C SER A 213 -10.41 2.39 -19.18
N SER A 214 -11.45 3.18 -18.87
CA SER A 214 -12.34 2.95 -17.74
C SER A 214 -13.04 1.58 -17.79
N GLU A 215 -13.31 1.08 -19.00
CA GLU A 215 -13.97 -0.21 -19.24
C GLU A 215 -13.02 -1.37 -18.91
N GLN A 216 -11.74 -1.29 -19.31
CA GLN A 216 -10.71 -2.27 -18.94
C GLN A 216 -10.46 -2.32 -17.43
N LEU A 217 -10.48 -1.17 -16.75
CA LEU A 217 -10.40 -1.10 -15.29
C LEU A 217 -11.62 -1.75 -14.63
N HIS A 218 -12.84 -1.48 -15.13
CA HIS A 218 -14.06 -2.10 -14.61
C HIS A 218 -14.12 -3.62 -14.83
N SER A 219 -13.74 -4.12 -16.02
CA SER A 219 -13.73 -5.55 -16.31
C SER A 219 -12.68 -6.30 -15.48
N PHE A 220 -11.46 -5.74 -15.34
CA PHE A 220 -10.42 -6.35 -14.50
C PHE A 220 -10.84 -6.46 -13.03
N VAL A 221 -11.52 -5.44 -12.51
CA VAL A 221 -12.09 -5.47 -11.16
C VAL A 221 -13.23 -6.50 -11.06
N GLU A 222 -14.05 -6.66 -12.09
CA GLU A 222 -15.11 -7.67 -12.15
C GLU A 222 -14.61 -9.12 -12.17
N ASP A 223 -13.56 -9.40 -12.95
CA ASP A 223 -12.96 -10.75 -13.04
C ASP A 223 -12.17 -11.17 -11.80
N THR A 224 -11.64 -10.19 -11.05
CA THR A 224 -10.61 -10.43 -10.03
C THR A 224 -11.06 -10.14 -8.59
N PHE A 225 -11.84 -9.07 -8.35
CA PHE A 225 -12.29 -8.67 -6.99
C PHE A 225 -13.52 -9.47 -6.57
N THR A 226 -13.30 -10.77 -6.41
CA THR A 226 -14.31 -11.76 -5.99
C THR A 226 -14.11 -12.16 -4.54
N SER A 227 -15.20 -12.42 -3.82
CA SER A 227 -15.17 -12.69 -2.37
C SER A 227 -14.28 -13.89 -1.98
N SER A 228 -14.08 -14.87 -2.86
CA SER A 228 -13.20 -16.02 -2.63
C SER A 228 -11.70 -15.70 -2.74
N ARG A 229 -11.35 -14.60 -3.42
CA ARG A 229 -9.98 -14.10 -3.63
C ARG A 229 -9.58 -12.99 -2.65
N MET A 230 -10.44 -12.69 -1.69
CA MET A 230 -10.28 -11.57 -0.77
C MET A 230 -10.08 -12.06 0.68
N ALA A 231 -9.23 -11.37 1.42
CA ALA A 231 -9.06 -11.53 2.86
C ALA A 231 -9.11 -10.16 3.55
N LEU A 232 -9.97 -10.03 4.57
CA LEU A 232 -10.07 -8.85 5.43
C LEU A 232 -9.25 -9.11 6.70
N VAL A 233 -8.20 -8.33 6.94
CA VAL A 233 -7.28 -8.49 8.07
C VAL A 233 -7.29 -7.24 8.93
N GLY A 234 -7.53 -7.35 10.24
CA GLY A 234 -7.55 -6.20 11.15
C GLY A 234 -6.69 -6.38 12.40
N LEU A 235 -5.87 -5.37 12.70
CA LEU A 235 -5.02 -5.26 13.88
C LEU A 235 -5.59 -4.21 14.83
N GLY A 236 -5.81 -4.57 16.10
CA GLY A 236 -6.43 -3.69 17.10
C GLY A 236 -7.94 -3.46 16.88
N VAL A 237 -8.62 -4.39 16.22
CA VAL A 237 -10.06 -4.32 15.90
C VAL A 237 -10.75 -5.62 16.35
N LYS A 238 -11.97 -5.49 16.91
CA LYS A 238 -12.76 -6.64 17.38
C LYS A 238 -13.23 -7.52 16.22
N HIS A 239 -13.05 -8.83 16.32
CA HIS A 239 -13.44 -9.80 15.29
C HIS A 239 -14.91 -9.68 14.86
N SER A 240 -15.82 -9.39 15.80
CA SER A 240 -17.26 -9.21 15.52
C SER A 240 -17.57 -8.05 14.58
N VAL A 241 -16.81 -6.94 14.65
CA VAL A 241 -17.01 -5.76 13.81
C VAL A 241 -16.54 -6.04 12.38
N LEU A 242 -15.35 -6.62 12.23
CA LEU A 242 -14.81 -7.05 10.93
C LEU A 242 -15.72 -8.10 10.28
N ARG A 243 -16.27 -9.02 11.07
CA ARG A 243 -17.25 -10.01 10.62
C ARG A 243 -18.52 -9.35 10.08
N GLN A 244 -19.11 -8.40 10.82
CA GLN A 244 -20.30 -7.67 10.39
C GLN A 244 -20.05 -6.88 9.10
N VAL A 245 -18.90 -6.22 8.97
CA VAL A 245 -18.46 -5.53 7.74
C VAL A 245 -18.32 -6.51 6.57
N GLY A 246 -17.69 -7.66 6.78
CA GLY A 246 -17.54 -8.69 5.74
C GLY A 246 -18.87 -9.31 5.29
N GLU A 247 -19.78 -9.61 6.23
CA GLU A 247 -21.09 -10.18 5.93
C GLU A 247 -21.99 -9.18 5.18
N GLY A 248 -21.96 -7.89 5.55
CA GLY A 248 -22.74 -6.85 4.89
C GLY A 248 -22.22 -6.46 3.50
N LEU A 249 -20.91 -6.20 3.38
CA LEU A 249 -20.38 -5.36 2.29
C LEU A 249 -19.57 -6.13 1.25
N LEU A 250 -19.05 -7.32 1.58
CA LEU A 250 -18.31 -8.19 0.65
C LEU A 250 -19.19 -9.31 0.07
N SER A 251 -20.51 -9.23 0.28
CA SER A 251 -21.53 -10.11 -0.31
C SER A 251 -21.85 -9.81 -1.79
N ALA A 252 -21.31 -8.73 -2.37
CA ALA A 252 -21.71 -8.24 -3.68
C ALA A 252 -21.29 -9.12 -4.88
N ARG A 253 -20.15 -9.83 -4.80
CA ARG A 253 -19.57 -10.58 -5.93
C ARG A 253 -18.98 -11.93 -5.50
N SER A 254 -19.84 -12.94 -5.47
CA SER A 254 -19.46 -14.34 -5.25
C SER A 254 -19.03 -15.00 -6.56
N GLY A 255 -17.84 -15.59 -6.58
CA GLY A 255 -17.29 -16.31 -7.73
C GLY A 255 -15.89 -16.83 -7.45
N SER A 256 -15.36 -17.69 -8.34
CA SER A 256 -13.97 -18.20 -8.26
C SER A 256 -12.94 -17.27 -8.93
N GLY A 257 -13.41 -16.25 -9.66
CA GLY A 257 -12.63 -15.37 -10.54
C GLY A 257 -12.07 -16.09 -11.78
N ALA A 258 -11.49 -15.32 -12.71
CA ALA A 258 -10.93 -15.86 -13.95
C ALA A 258 -9.77 -16.86 -13.72
N PRO A 259 -9.70 -18.00 -14.44
CA PRO A 259 -8.66 -19.01 -14.25
C PRO A 259 -7.27 -18.45 -14.62
N VAL A 260 -6.29 -18.65 -13.74
CA VAL A 260 -4.93 -18.10 -13.89
C VAL A 260 -4.03 -19.13 -14.56
N ALA A 261 -3.24 -18.71 -15.54
CA ALA A 261 -2.21 -19.56 -16.13
C ALA A 261 -1.06 -19.80 -15.12
N GLN A 262 -0.63 -21.06 -14.99
CA GLN A 262 0.57 -21.40 -14.21
C GLN A 262 1.82 -20.79 -14.87
N SER A 263 2.62 -20.09 -14.06
CA SER A 263 3.84 -19.41 -14.52
C SER A 263 5.04 -20.35 -14.35
N LEU A 264 5.42 -21.05 -15.42
CA LEU A 264 6.55 -21.98 -15.38
C LEU A 264 7.88 -21.23 -15.48
N TYR A 265 8.79 -21.46 -14.53
CA TYR A 265 10.17 -21.00 -14.61
C TYR A 265 10.87 -21.70 -15.78
N ARG A 266 11.68 -20.97 -16.53
CA ARG A 266 12.54 -21.52 -17.60
C ARG A 266 13.98 -21.05 -17.54
N GLY A 267 14.27 -20.07 -16.68
CA GLY A 267 15.52 -19.32 -16.72
C GLY A 267 15.70 -18.54 -18.02
N GLY A 268 16.72 -17.68 -18.03
CA GLY A 268 17.09 -16.87 -19.18
C GLY A 268 18.26 -15.97 -18.85
N GLU A 269 18.82 -15.33 -19.87
CA GLU A 269 19.76 -14.22 -19.72
C GLU A 269 19.23 -13.04 -20.53
N LEU A 270 19.21 -11.86 -19.90
CA LEU A 270 18.84 -10.60 -20.54
C LEU A 270 19.85 -9.54 -20.09
N ARG A 271 20.53 -8.91 -21.06
CA ARG A 271 21.53 -7.86 -20.83
C ARG A 271 20.99 -6.55 -21.39
N LEU A 272 20.70 -5.60 -20.50
CA LEU A 272 20.41 -4.22 -20.89
C LEU A 272 21.71 -3.41 -20.81
N HIS A 273 21.97 -2.61 -21.84
CA HIS A 273 23.12 -1.70 -21.86
C HIS A 273 22.64 -0.31 -21.42
N ASN A 274 23.28 0.25 -20.38
CA ASN A 274 23.09 1.63 -19.95
C ASN A 274 24.44 2.35 -19.86
N ASN A 275 24.41 3.68 -19.75
CA ASN A 275 25.57 4.56 -19.69
C ASN A 275 26.04 4.87 -18.24
N ASP A 276 25.66 4.03 -17.26
CA ASP A 276 26.02 4.23 -15.85
C ASP A 276 27.48 3.81 -15.55
N ASP A 277 28.08 4.45 -14.54
CA ASP A 277 29.42 4.10 -14.04
C ASP A 277 29.50 2.70 -13.38
N LEU A 278 28.36 2.09 -13.06
CA LEU A 278 28.23 0.83 -12.32
C LEU A 278 27.43 -0.21 -13.11
N VAL A 279 27.86 -1.47 -13.03
CA VAL A 279 27.15 -2.61 -13.60
C VAL A 279 26.30 -3.28 -12.52
N HIS A 280 24.98 -3.23 -12.69
CA HIS A 280 24.03 -3.94 -11.84
C HIS A 280 23.66 -5.29 -12.48
N ALA A 281 23.75 -6.37 -11.71
CA ALA A 281 23.44 -7.72 -12.17
C ALA A 281 22.77 -8.53 -11.05
N LEU A 282 21.76 -9.32 -11.40
CA LEU A 282 21.14 -10.31 -10.52
C LEU A 282 21.25 -11.70 -11.14
N ILE A 283 21.44 -12.71 -10.29
CA ILE A 283 21.45 -14.12 -10.66
C ILE A 283 20.50 -14.81 -9.69
N ALA A 284 19.46 -15.46 -10.21
CA ALA A 284 18.48 -16.19 -9.41
C ALA A 284 18.24 -17.59 -9.98
N SER A 285 17.77 -18.49 -9.11
CA SER A 285 17.23 -19.79 -9.47
C SER A 285 15.72 -19.84 -9.18
N GLU A 286 15.08 -20.92 -9.58
CA GLU A 286 13.77 -21.30 -9.04
C GLU A 286 13.85 -21.45 -7.50
N GLY A 287 12.74 -21.17 -6.81
CA GLY A 287 12.62 -21.19 -5.35
C GLY A 287 11.45 -22.06 -4.88
N GLY A 288 11.35 -22.27 -3.56
CA GLY A 288 10.28 -23.07 -2.95
C GLY A 288 8.95 -22.33 -2.82
N VAL A 289 7.84 -23.02 -3.08
CA VAL A 289 6.46 -22.49 -2.96
C VAL A 289 6.16 -22.05 -1.53
N MET A 290 5.38 -20.98 -1.37
CA MET A 290 5.03 -20.42 -0.05
C MET A 290 4.42 -21.47 0.89
N GLY A 291 4.83 -21.45 2.16
CA GLY A 291 4.37 -22.40 3.19
C GLY A 291 5.02 -23.80 3.13
N THR A 292 5.85 -24.12 2.14
CA THR A 292 6.63 -25.37 2.11
C THR A 292 7.81 -25.35 3.10
N ALA A 293 8.30 -26.54 3.46
CA ALA A 293 9.56 -26.66 4.20
C ALA A 293 10.78 -26.13 3.41
N GLU A 294 10.70 -26.15 2.07
CA GLU A 294 11.75 -25.63 1.18
C GLU A 294 11.82 -24.11 1.23
N ALA A 295 10.68 -23.40 1.20
CA ALA A 295 10.65 -21.95 1.41
C ALA A 295 11.28 -21.54 2.75
N ASN A 296 11.04 -22.30 3.82
CA ASN A 296 11.71 -22.10 5.11
C ASN A 296 13.22 -22.31 5.01
N ALA A 297 13.69 -23.32 4.26
CA ALA A 297 15.13 -23.50 4.01
C ALA A 297 15.75 -22.37 3.18
N PHE A 298 15.03 -21.84 2.18
CA PHE A 298 15.48 -20.69 1.38
C PHE A 298 15.59 -19.40 2.20
N THR A 299 14.65 -19.09 3.11
CA THR A 299 14.78 -17.91 3.99
C THR A 299 15.93 -18.01 4.98
N VAL A 300 16.27 -19.23 5.44
CA VAL A 300 17.48 -19.48 6.23
C VAL A 300 18.74 -19.30 5.37
N LEU A 301 18.75 -19.78 4.13
CA LEU A 301 19.85 -19.59 3.18
C LEU A 301 20.10 -18.11 2.88
N GLN A 302 19.05 -17.33 2.61
CA GLN A 302 19.12 -15.87 2.40
C GLN A 302 19.85 -15.19 3.56
N ARG A 303 19.47 -15.48 4.82
CA ARG A 303 20.14 -14.92 6.01
C ARG A 303 21.59 -15.37 6.19
N ILE A 304 21.98 -16.54 5.67
CA ILE A 304 23.37 -17.04 5.72
C ILE A 304 24.25 -16.38 4.64
N LEU A 305 23.68 -16.15 3.45
CA LEU A 305 24.37 -15.47 2.35
C LEU A 305 24.56 -13.99 2.67
N GLY A 306 23.47 -13.26 2.89
CA GLY A 306 23.41 -11.82 3.15
C GLY A 306 21.95 -11.33 3.22
N ALA A 307 21.59 -10.66 4.31
CA ALA A 307 20.27 -10.06 4.47
C ALA A 307 20.35 -8.75 5.27
N GLY A 308 19.77 -7.68 4.73
CA GLY A 308 19.86 -6.30 5.24
C GLY A 308 20.54 -5.35 4.25
N PRO A 309 20.18 -4.05 4.25
CA PRO A 309 20.71 -3.07 3.30
C PRO A 309 22.19 -2.76 3.53
N HIS A 310 22.93 -2.45 2.45
CA HIS A 310 24.30 -1.96 2.57
C HIS A 310 24.34 -0.60 3.27
N VAL A 311 24.85 -0.57 4.50
CA VAL A 311 25.11 0.67 5.24
C VAL A 311 26.58 1.02 5.07
N LYS A 312 26.88 2.20 4.50
CA LYS A 312 28.25 2.72 4.22
C LYS A 312 29.22 2.76 5.42
N ARG A 313 28.72 2.58 6.65
CA ARG A 313 29.51 2.47 7.91
C ARG A 313 29.14 1.24 8.75
N GLY A 314 28.33 0.33 8.22
CA GLY A 314 27.90 -0.91 8.87
C GLY A 314 28.79 -2.09 8.46
N SER A 315 29.16 -2.91 9.43
CA SER A 315 30.00 -4.11 9.23
C SER A 315 29.13 -5.35 9.00
N GLY A 316 28.73 -5.60 7.73
CA GLY A 316 28.02 -6.81 7.30
C GLY A 316 28.83 -8.13 7.41
N LEU A 317 29.90 -8.15 8.21
CA LEU A 317 30.91 -9.21 8.26
C LEU A 317 30.42 -10.56 8.81
N SER A 318 29.19 -10.65 9.33
CA SER A 318 28.59 -11.91 9.77
C SER A 318 28.18 -12.82 8.61
N SER A 319 27.90 -12.27 7.43
CA SER A 319 27.32 -12.99 6.30
C SER A 319 28.40 -13.55 5.35
N LYS A 320 28.15 -14.74 4.79
CA LYS A 320 29.18 -15.46 4.02
C LYS A 320 29.47 -14.82 2.67
N LEU A 321 28.48 -14.21 2.02
CA LEU A 321 28.65 -13.59 0.70
C LEU A 321 29.47 -12.31 0.81
N ASN A 322 29.18 -11.45 1.79
CA ASN A 322 29.98 -10.25 2.05
C ASN A 322 31.45 -10.58 2.43
N GLN A 323 31.69 -11.66 3.19
CA GLN A 323 33.05 -12.16 3.45
C GLN A 323 33.77 -12.66 2.20
N GLY A 324 33.05 -13.15 1.18
CA GLY A 324 33.59 -13.53 -0.12
C GLY A 324 33.91 -12.31 -0.98
N ILE A 325 32.94 -11.40 -1.11
CA ILE A 325 33.05 -10.13 -1.85
C ILE A 325 34.24 -9.30 -1.34
N ALA A 326 34.38 -9.13 -0.02
CA ALA A 326 35.47 -8.37 0.59
C ALA A 326 36.86 -8.99 0.38
N LYS A 327 36.96 -10.27 0.02
CA LYS A 327 38.21 -10.93 -0.39
C LYS A 327 38.46 -10.83 -1.90
N ALA A 328 37.39 -10.77 -2.70
CA ALA A 328 37.47 -10.73 -4.16
C ALA A 328 37.72 -9.32 -4.71
N THR A 329 37.13 -8.29 -4.11
CA THR A 329 37.14 -6.92 -4.64
C THR A 329 37.21 -5.85 -3.54
N ALA A 330 38.14 -4.89 -3.70
CA ALA A 330 38.22 -3.67 -2.89
C ALA A 330 37.44 -2.47 -3.49
N LYS A 331 36.69 -2.69 -4.58
CA LYS A 331 35.74 -1.72 -5.14
C LYS A 331 34.44 -1.73 -4.33
N PRO A 332 33.63 -0.65 -4.34
CA PRO A 332 32.28 -0.71 -3.79
C PRO A 332 31.45 -1.73 -4.57
N PHE A 333 31.10 -2.83 -3.91
CA PHE A 333 30.13 -3.81 -4.37
C PHE A 333 28.92 -3.68 -3.44
N ASP A 334 27.76 -3.37 -4.01
CA ASP A 334 26.51 -3.25 -3.26
C ASP A 334 25.71 -4.54 -3.49
N GLU A 335 25.33 -5.20 -2.40
CA GLU A 335 24.52 -6.43 -2.41
C GLU A 335 23.10 -6.05 -1.95
N PRO A 336 22.17 -5.71 -2.86
CA PRO A 336 20.78 -5.47 -2.48
C PRO A 336 20.18 -6.76 -1.95
N SER A 337 19.83 -6.80 -0.66
CA SER A 337 19.41 -8.05 0.02
C SER A 337 18.09 -8.66 -0.46
N GLU A 338 17.36 -7.97 -1.32
CA GLU A 338 16.21 -8.50 -2.06
C GLU A 338 16.63 -9.41 -3.24
N GLY A 339 17.91 -9.39 -3.63
CA GLY A 339 18.48 -10.30 -4.64
C GLY A 339 18.54 -11.76 -4.19
N GLY A 340 18.37 -12.04 -2.89
CA GLY A 340 18.22 -13.39 -2.35
C GLY A 340 16.80 -13.94 -2.54
N VAL A 341 16.40 -14.16 -3.79
CA VAL A 341 15.02 -14.45 -4.26
C VAL A 341 14.08 -13.22 -4.16
N PRO A 342 13.95 -12.42 -5.24
CA PRO A 342 12.97 -11.32 -5.29
C PRO A 342 11.56 -11.89 -5.54
N ASP A 343 10.81 -12.15 -4.48
CA ASP A 343 9.39 -12.56 -4.47
C ASP A 343 9.00 -13.61 -5.54
N VAL A 344 9.86 -14.59 -5.77
CA VAL A 344 9.58 -15.78 -6.61
C VAL A 344 8.78 -16.84 -5.82
N PHE A 345 7.91 -16.38 -4.91
CA PHE A 345 7.01 -17.22 -4.13
C PHE A 345 5.70 -17.48 -4.86
N GLY A 346 5.77 -17.88 -6.13
CA GLY A 346 4.59 -18.16 -6.93
C GLY A 346 3.82 -19.36 -6.37
N ASP A 347 2.54 -19.15 -6.05
CA ASP A 347 1.60 -20.26 -5.88
C ASP A 347 1.53 -21.07 -7.19
N VAL A 348 1.82 -22.38 -7.10
CA VAL A 348 1.69 -23.37 -8.19
C VAL A 348 0.25 -23.82 -8.34
#